data_AF-N9R2G8-F1
#
_entry.id   AF-N9R2G8-F1
#
_cell.length_a   1.000
_cell.length_b   1.000
_cell.length_c   1.000
_cell.angle_alpha   90.00
_cell.angle_beta   90.00
_cell.angle_gamma   90.00
#
_symmetry.space_group_name_H-M   'P 1'
#
loop_
_entity.id
_entity.type
_entity.pdbx_description
1 polymer ?
#
loop_
_entity_poly.entity_id
_entity_poly.type
_entity_poly.pdbx_seq_one_letter_code
_entity_poly.pdbx_strand_id
1 'polypeptide(L)'
;MIIQLMKNRLLLSTCLLLISSSNFAQTPQVPKADAEAIFKAAGFSKTKYGWEGNCGIGEITTYKDLNGDGIKDAIISDADSTCYGREMVGYHIISHQKKGRWKMIVENRGTPTFLETKGKDGWPDLINEGSGFCFAVFRWDGQEYKVHRYEYEGKACSLR
;
A
#
# COMPACT_ATOMS: atom_id res chain seq x y z
N MET A 1 -13.92 52.13 -47.59
CA MET A 1 -13.75 52.02 -46.13
C MET A 1 -15.04 51.47 -45.55
N ILE A 2 -14.97 50.25 -44.98
CA ILE A 2 -15.86 49.63 -43.97
C ILE A 2 -17.35 49.45 -44.39
N ILE A 3 -17.69 48.29 -44.97
CA ILE A 3 -18.30 47.09 -44.33
C ILE A 3 -19.72 47.34 -43.77
N GLN A 4 -20.72 46.83 -44.48
CA GLN A 4 -21.88 46.21 -43.85
C GLN A 4 -22.15 44.87 -44.52
N LEU A 5 -21.96 43.78 -43.77
CA LEU A 5 -22.62 42.53 -44.05
C LEU A 5 -23.08 41.91 -42.74
N MET A 6 -24.39 41.76 -42.68
CA MET A 6 -25.17 41.30 -41.55
C MET A 6 -25.04 39.80 -41.34
N LYS A 7 -25.15 39.42 -40.06
CA LYS A 7 -25.80 38.22 -39.53
C LYS A 7 -25.35 36.86 -40.06
N ASN A 8 -24.60 36.15 -39.22
CA ASN A 8 -25.00 34.78 -38.89
C ASN A 8 -24.64 34.46 -37.44
N ARG A 9 -25.65 34.49 -36.56
CA ARG A 9 -25.52 34.06 -35.17
C ARG A 9 -25.61 32.54 -35.14
N LEU A 10 -24.48 31.84 -35.14
CA LEU A 10 -24.39 30.50 -34.57
C LEU A 10 -23.76 30.61 -33.18
N LEU A 11 -24.61 30.63 -32.16
CA LEU A 11 -24.21 30.44 -30.77
C LEU A 11 -24.05 28.93 -30.54
N LEU A 12 -22.84 28.41 -30.69
CA LEU A 12 -22.48 27.08 -30.21
C LEU A 12 -22.21 27.18 -28.70
N SER A 13 -23.22 26.83 -27.90
CA SER A 13 -23.09 26.67 -26.46
C SER A 13 -22.34 25.35 -26.19
N THR A 14 -21.04 25.44 -25.90
CA THR A 14 -20.24 24.31 -25.42
C THR A 14 -20.63 24.00 -23.98
N CYS A 15 -21.45 22.95 -23.80
CA CYS A 15 -21.74 22.37 -22.50
C CYS A 15 -20.49 21.64 -22.00
N LEU A 16 -19.73 22.29 -21.11
CA LEU A 16 -18.56 21.72 -20.46
C LEU A 16 -19.03 20.69 -19.42
N LEU A 17 -19.12 19.41 -19.83
CA LEU A 17 -19.36 18.30 -18.91
C LEU A 17 -18.11 18.12 -18.03
N LEU A 18 -18.13 18.70 -16.83
CA LEU A 18 -17.20 18.36 -15.75
C LEU A 18 -17.51 16.92 -15.31
N ILE A 19 -16.80 15.95 -15.86
CA ILE A 19 -16.85 14.56 -15.39
C ILE A 19 -16.06 14.54 -14.08
N SER A 20 -16.78 14.68 -12.96
CA SER A 20 -16.23 14.44 -11.62
C SER A 20 -15.82 12.97 -11.53
N SER A 21 -14.57 12.66 -11.84
CA SER A 21 -14.02 11.32 -11.61
C SER A 21 -13.87 11.13 -10.11
N SER A 22 -14.86 10.47 -9.49
CA SER A 22 -14.71 9.93 -8.14
C SER A 22 -13.51 8.98 -8.15
N ASN A 23 -12.43 9.35 -7.46
CA ASN A 23 -11.31 8.43 -7.18
C ASN A 23 -11.80 7.37 -6.18
N PHE A 24 -12.55 6.38 -6.67
CA PHE A 24 -12.71 5.13 -5.95
C PHE A 24 -11.32 4.50 -5.84
N ALA A 25 -10.95 4.03 -4.64
CA ALA A 25 -9.72 3.29 -4.42
C ALA A 25 -9.68 2.10 -5.39
N GLN A 26 -8.82 2.18 -6.40
CA GLN A 26 -8.72 1.17 -7.42
C GLN A 26 -7.99 -0.03 -6.84
N THR A 27 -8.64 -1.18 -6.81
CA THR A 27 -7.99 -2.43 -6.44
C THR A 27 -6.83 -2.70 -7.40
N PRO A 28 -5.65 -3.11 -6.89
CA PRO A 28 -4.50 -3.34 -7.74
C PRO A 28 -4.80 -4.48 -8.72
N GLN A 29 -4.43 -4.29 -9.99
CA GLN A 29 -4.55 -5.35 -10.98
C GLN A 29 -3.41 -6.36 -10.79
N VAL A 30 -3.73 -7.48 -10.13
CA VAL A 30 -2.79 -8.56 -9.86
C VAL A 30 -3.08 -9.75 -10.77
N PRO A 31 -2.10 -10.32 -11.49
CA PRO A 31 -2.27 -11.57 -12.21
C PRO A 31 -2.76 -12.68 -11.26
N LYS A 32 -3.71 -13.50 -11.72
CA LYS A 32 -4.33 -14.54 -10.87
C LYS A 32 -3.32 -15.51 -10.25
N ALA A 33 -2.31 -15.91 -11.03
CA ALA A 33 -1.24 -16.80 -10.55
C ALA A 33 -0.41 -16.15 -9.44
N ASP A 34 -0.09 -14.86 -9.59
CA ASP A 34 0.64 -14.09 -8.60
C ASP A 34 -0.19 -13.91 -7.33
N ALA A 35 -1.47 -13.54 -7.46
CA ALA A 35 -2.34 -13.38 -6.30
C ALA A 35 -2.39 -14.65 -5.43
N GLU A 36 -2.56 -15.82 -6.05
CA GLU A 36 -2.55 -17.09 -5.34
C GLU A 36 -1.19 -17.39 -4.67
N ALA A 37 -0.07 -17.09 -5.33
CA ALA A 37 1.25 -17.30 -4.75
C ALA A 37 1.57 -16.32 -3.61
N ILE A 38 1.11 -15.06 -3.73
CA ILE A 38 1.23 -14.02 -2.71
C ILE A 38 0.51 -14.44 -1.43
N PHE A 39 -0.77 -14.82 -1.53
CA PHE A 39 -1.55 -15.25 -0.37
C PHE A 39 -0.95 -16.50 0.29
N LYS A 40 -0.54 -17.50 -0.49
CA LYS A 40 0.11 -18.70 0.06
C LYS A 40 1.43 -18.37 0.77
N ALA A 41 2.25 -17.47 0.21
CA ALA A 41 3.48 -17.02 0.86
C ALA A 41 3.22 -16.24 2.15
N ALA A 42 2.05 -15.62 2.26
CA ALA A 42 1.58 -14.96 3.47
C ALA A 42 0.94 -15.91 4.50
N GLY A 43 0.80 -17.21 4.19
CA GLY A 43 0.14 -18.18 5.07
C GLY A 43 -1.39 -18.19 4.99
N PHE A 44 -1.99 -17.46 4.04
CA PHE A 44 -3.44 -17.42 3.86
C PHE A 44 -3.94 -18.67 3.13
N SER A 45 -5.13 -19.12 3.49
CA SER A 45 -5.80 -20.26 2.88
C SER A 45 -7.03 -19.82 2.08
N LYS A 46 -7.23 -20.41 0.91
CA LYS A 46 -8.39 -20.10 0.07
C LYS A 46 -9.65 -20.78 0.63
N THR A 47 -10.67 -20.00 0.93
CA THR A 47 -11.99 -20.47 1.38
C THR A 47 -13.08 -19.99 0.43
N LYS A 48 -14.35 -20.28 0.75
CA LYS A 48 -15.50 -19.77 -0.02
C LYS A 48 -15.71 -18.26 0.13
N TYR A 49 -15.11 -17.64 1.14
CA TYR A 49 -15.26 -16.22 1.45
C TYR A 49 -14.11 -15.36 0.94
N GLY A 50 -12.99 -15.98 0.54
CA GLY A 50 -11.81 -15.27 0.07
C GLY A 50 -10.54 -15.99 0.49
N TRP A 51 -9.46 -15.23 0.65
CA TRP A 51 -8.23 -15.71 1.24
C TRP A 51 -8.25 -15.38 2.73
N GLU A 52 -8.27 -16.40 3.57
CA GLU A 52 -8.43 -16.27 5.02
C GLU A 52 -7.07 -16.46 5.69
N GLY A 53 -6.68 -15.47 6.49
CA GLY A 53 -5.50 -15.49 7.33
C GLY A 53 -5.87 -15.79 8.78
N ASN A 54 -4.96 -15.52 9.70
CA ASN A 54 -5.19 -15.76 11.13
C ASN A 54 -6.22 -14.80 11.75
N CYS A 55 -6.32 -13.58 11.22
CA CYS A 55 -7.18 -12.56 11.78
C CYS A 55 -8.41 -12.25 10.91
N GLY A 56 -8.33 -12.38 9.58
CA GLY A 56 -9.50 -12.15 8.74
C GLY A 56 -9.32 -12.51 7.28
N ILE A 57 -10.26 -12.03 6.46
CA ILE A 57 -10.15 -12.13 5.00
C ILE A 57 -9.16 -11.07 4.51
N GLY A 58 -8.10 -11.52 3.85
CA GLY A 58 -7.06 -10.67 3.30
C GLY A 58 -7.39 -10.15 1.90
N GLU A 59 -6.97 -8.92 1.65
CA GLU A 59 -7.03 -8.26 0.36
C GLU A 59 -5.63 -7.81 -0.06
N ILE A 60 -5.25 -8.01 -1.32
CA ILE A 60 -4.02 -7.41 -1.86
C ILE A 60 -4.31 -5.93 -2.10
N THR A 61 -3.77 -5.06 -1.25
CA THR A 61 -3.98 -3.60 -1.30
C THR A 61 -2.91 -2.89 -2.12
N THR A 62 -1.75 -3.53 -2.33
CA THR A 62 -0.65 -2.99 -3.14
C THR A 62 -0.02 -4.10 -3.97
N TYR A 63 0.34 -3.77 -5.22
CA TYR A 63 1.12 -4.63 -6.11
C TYR A 63 2.05 -3.78 -6.99
N LYS A 64 3.26 -3.52 -6.50
CA LYS A 64 4.26 -2.64 -7.12
C LYS A 64 5.66 -2.98 -6.61
N ASP A 65 6.69 -2.52 -7.31
CA ASP A 65 8.08 -2.63 -6.84
C ASP A 65 8.30 -1.70 -5.63
N LEU A 66 8.54 -2.27 -4.44
CA LEU A 66 8.70 -1.52 -3.20
C LEU A 66 10.16 -1.19 -2.90
N ASN A 67 11.10 -2.06 -3.27
CA ASN A 67 12.52 -1.90 -2.95
C ASN A 67 13.35 -1.30 -4.12
N GLY A 68 12.77 -1.20 -5.32
CA GLY A 68 13.39 -0.66 -6.52
C GLY A 68 14.26 -1.65 -7.29
N ASP A 69 14.03 -2.96 -7.14
CA ASP A 69 14.81 -4.00 -7.82
C ASP A 69 14.24 -4.40 -9.21
N GLY A 70 13.14 -3.77 -9.62
CA GLY A 70 12.45 -4.01 -10.88
C GLY A 70 11.41 -5.14 -10.81
N ILE A 71 11.22 -5.77 -9.65
CA ILE A 71 10.25 -6.84 -9.44
C ILE A 71 9.13 -6.33 -8.53
N LYS A 72 7.87 -6.66 -8.84
CA LYS A 72 6.74 -6.24 -8.02
C LYS A 72 6.66 -7.04 -6.73
N ASP A 73 6.43 -6.33 -5.64
CA ASP A 73 6.04 -6.86 -4.34
C ASP A 73 4.55 -6.63 -4.10
N ALA A 74 4.02 -7.19 -3.00
CA ALA A 74 2.63 -7.05 -2.62
C ALA A 74 2.45 -6.72 -1.14
N ILE A 75 1.36 -6.03 -0.83
CA ILE A 75 0.86 -5.87 0.54
C ILE A 75 -0.50 -6.51 0.61
N ILE A 76 -0.67 -7.39 1.59
CA ILE A 76 -1.97 -7.92 1.98
C ILE A 76 -2.40 -7.18 3.24
N SER A 77 -3.65 -6.74 3.29
CA SER A 77 -4.27 -6.18 4.49
C SER A 77 -5.50 -6.99 4.85
N ASP A 78 -5.70 -7.19 6.15
CA ASP A 78 -6.89 -7.80 6.74
C ASP A 78 -7.30 -7.01 7.99
N ALA A 79 -8.51 -7.26 8.47
CA ALA A 79 -9.11 -6.49 9.55
C ALA A 79 -9.90 -7.39 10.50
N ASP A 80 -9.59 -7.27 11.79
CA ASP A 80 -10.36 -7.83 12.89
C ASP A 80 -9.95 -7.12 14.18
N SER A 81 -10.92 -6.44 14.81
CA SER A 81 -10.66 -5.64 16.01
C SER A 81 -10.29 -6.48 17.23
N THR A 82 -10.69 -7.76 17.26
CA THR A 82 -10.36 -8.68 18.36
C THR A 82 -8.92 -9.18 18.22
N CYS A 83 -8.48 -9.44 16.98
CA CYS A 83 -7.15 -9.94 16.66
C CYS A 83 -6.09 -8.83 16.72
N TYR A 84 -6.33 -7.73 16.01
CA TYR A 84 -5.38 -6.63 15.89
C TYR A 84 -5.47 -5.61 17.02
N GLY A 85 -6.56 -5.60 17.79
CA GLY A 85 -6.72 -4.69 18.92
C GLY A 85 -6.98 -3.26 18.45
N ARG A 86 -6.25 -2.29 19.01
CA ARG A 86 -6.49 -0.85 18.78
C ARG A 86 -6.19 -0.43 17.34
N GLU A 87 -5.29 -1.13 16.68
CA GLU A 87 -4.89 -0.90 15.30
C GLU A 87 -5.98 -1.33 14.31
N MET A 88 -6.90 -2.23 14.72
CA MET A 88 -8.03 -2.79 13.96
C MET A 88 -7.67 -3.58 12.68
N VAL A 89 -6.49 -3.35 12.12
CA VAL A 89 -6.01 -3.94 10.87
C VAL A 89 -4.61 -4.53 11.04
N GLY A 90 -4.26 -5.44 10.15
CA GLY A 90 -2.91 -5.96 9.98
C GLY A 90 -2.43 -5.81 8.54
N TYR A 91 -1.14 -6.04 8.36
CA TYR A 91 -0.55 -6.12 7.03
C TYR A 91 0.53 -7.18 6.94
N HIS A 92 0.70 -7.70 5.72
CA HIS A 92 1.77 -8.61 5.34
C HIS A 92 2.43 -8.08 4.07
N ILE A 93 3.74 -7.80 4.11
CA ILE A 93 4.53 -7.44 2.93
C ILE A 93 5.17 -8.70 2.36
N ILE A 94 4.83 -9.02 1.12
CA ILE A 94 5.31 -10.21 0.41
C ILE A 94 6.17 -9.75 -0.76
N SER A 95 7.41 -10.23 -0.83
CA SER A 95 8.32 -9.88 -1.90
C SER A 95 8.52 -11.02 -2.88
N HIS A 96 8.55 -10.68 -4.17
CA HIS A 96 8.87 -11.62 -5.22
C HIS A 96 10.38 -11.70 -5.41
N GLN A 97 10.96 -12.83 -5.03
CA GLN A 97 12.39 -13.08 -5.12
C GLN A 97 12.79 -13.40 -6.56
N LYS A 98 14.03 -13.03 -6.96
CA LYS A 98 14.63 -13.28 -8.29
C LYS A 98 14.58 -14.72 -8.82
N LYS A 99 14.28 -15.71 -7.97
CA LYS A 99 14.10 -17.13 -8.33
C LYS A 99 12.63 -17.55 -8.48
N GLY A 100 11.71 -16.61 -8.67
CA GLY A 100 10.29 -16.90 -8.88
C GLY A 100 9.53 -17.28 -7.61
N ARG A 101 10.09 -17.04 -6.42
CA ARG A 101 9.46 -17.41 -5.14
C ARG A 101 8.97 -16.16 -4.43
N TRP A 102 7.73 -16.19 -3.97
CA TRP A 102 7.19 -15.18 -3.07
C TRP A 102 7.62 -15.50 -1.63
N LYS A 103 8.02 -14.48 -0.87
CA LYS A 103 8.46 -14.61 0.53
C LYS A 103 7.83 -13.51 1.36
N MET A 104 7.25 -13.85 2.51
CA MET A 104 6.88 -12.85 3.50
C MET A 104 8.13 -12.17 4.07
N ILE A 105 8.15 -10.84 4.02
CA ILE A 105 9.26 -10.00 4.48
C ILE A 105 8.94 -9.42 5.86
N VAL A 106 7.69 -9.05 6.10
CA VAL A 106 7.20 -8.61 7.40
C VAL A 106 5.70 -8.84 7.50
N GLU A 107 5.25 -9.15 8.70
CA GLU A 107 3.86 -9.04 9.13
C GLU A 107 3.79 -8.18 10.38
N ASN A 108 2.79 -7.30 10.47
CA ASN A 108 2.61 -6.47 11.65
C ASN A 108 1.16 -5.95 11.75
N ARG A 109 0.83 -5.35 12.90
CA ARG A 109 -0.43 -4.65 13.14
C ARG A 109 -0.37 -3.22 12.61
N GLY A 110 -1.51 -2.67 12.25
CA GLY A 110 -1.66 -1.31 11.75
C GLY A 110 -1.54 -1.20 10.23
N THR A 111 -1.24 -0.01 9.75
CA THR A 111 -1.00 0.25 8.32
C THR A 111 0.43 0.79 8.18
N PRO A 112 1.26 0.22 7.30
CA PRO A 112 2.64 0.68 7.16
C PRO A 112 2.66 1.98 6.36
N THR A 113 3.32 2.99 6.91
CA THR A 113 3.78 4.15 6.15
C THR A 113 5.22 3.87 5.69
N PHE A 114 5.45 3.99 4.39
CA PHE A 114 6.79 3.87 3.80
C PHE A 114 7.50 5.22 3.86
N LEU A 115 8.70 5.24 4.43
CA LEU A 115 9.55 6.42 4.46
C LEU A 115 10.46 6.48 3.24
N GLU A 116 10.98 7.67 2.94
CA GLU A 116 11.96 7.86 1.86
C GLU A 116 13.32 7.24 2.18
N THR A 117 13.66 7.13 3.47
CA THR A 117 14.88 6.48 3.92
C THR A 117 14.81 4.97 3.71
N LYS A 118 15.95 4.35 3.38
CA LYS A 118 16.02 2.93 3.03
C LYS A 118 17.02 2.17 3.91
N GLY A 119 16.73 0.89 4.12
CA GLY A 119 17.64 -0.11 4.67
C GLY A 119 18.46 -0.79 3.58
N LYS A 120 18.91 -2.01 3.86
CA LYS A 120 19.61 -2.83 2.86
C LYS A 120 18.69 -3.19 1.70
N ASP A 121 19.30 -3.56 0.57
CA ASP A 121 18.60 -4.05 -0.63
C ASP A 121 17.52 -3.11 -1.19
N GLY A 122 17.56 -1.82 -0.82
CA GLY A 122 16.63 -0.80 -1.29
C GLY A 122 15.29 -0.75 -0.57
N TRP A 123 15.08 -1.60 0.45
CA TRP A 123 13.82 -1.64 1.21
C TRP A 123 13.57 -0.33 1.97
N PRO A 124 12.40 0.31 1.79
CA PRO A 124 12.03 1.51 2.54
C PRO A 124 11.93 1.22 4.04
N ASP A 125 12.34 2.17 4.87
CA ASP A 125 12.05 2.14 6.29
C ASP A 125 10.52 2.22 6.48
N LEU A 126 10.02 1.56 7.53
CA LEU A 126 8.58 1.49 7.85
C LEU A 126 8.30 2.19 9.16
N ILE A 127 7.15 2.86 9.25
CA ILE A 127 6.59 3.37 10.49
C ILE A 127 5.12 2.97 10.55
N ASN A 128 4.69 2.43 11.69
CA ASN A 128 3.28 2.18 11.96
C ASN A 128 2.77 3.32 12.84
N GLU A 129 2.31 4.39 12.22
CA GLU A 129 1.75 5.53 12.94
C GLU A 129 0.37 5.16 13.51
N GLY A 130 0.05 5.74 14.66
CA GLY A 130 -1.21 5.51 15.37
C GLY A 130 -1.47 6.63 16.37
N SER A 131 -2.21 6.36 17.45
CA SER A 131 -2.32 7.33 18.54
C SER A 131 -1.00 7.42 19.31
N GLY A 132 -0.33 8.57 19.30
CA GLY A 132 0.92 8.77 20.04
C GLY A 132 1.77 9.91 19.47
N PHE A 133 2.94 10.11 20.07
CA PHE A 133 3.90 11.17 19.69
C PHE A 133 5.34 10.64 19.56
N CYS A 134 5.50 9.33 19.44
CA CYS A 134 6.81 8.70 19.26
C CYS A 134 6.64 7.27 18.76
N PHE A 135 7.06 6.99 17.53
CA PHE A 135 6.85 5.70 16.87
C PHE A 135 8.18 5.07 16.48
N ALA A 136 8.23 3.74 16.53
CA ALA A 136 9.38 2.99 16.04
C ALA A 136 9.46 3.07 14.51
N VAL A 137 10.65 3.42 14.01
CA VAL A 137 11.02 3.24 12.62
C VAL A 137 11.72 1.91 12.48
N PHE A 138 11.17 1.04 11.65
CA PHE A 138 11.74 -0.25 11.33
C PHE A 138 12.59 -0.15 10.07
N ARG A 139 13.79 -0.71 10.11
CA ARG A 139 14.71 -0.78 8.98
C ARG A 139 15.04 -2.22 8.64
N TRP A 140 15.03 -2.54 7.35
CA TRP A 140 15.51 -3.82 6.84
C TRP A 140 17.03 -3.95 6.98
N ASP A 141 17.49 -4.99 7.66
CA ASP A 141 18.91 -5.25 7.90
C ASP A 141 19.56 -6.24 6.90
N GLY A 142 18.80 -6.70 5.90
CA GLY A 142 19.18 -7.78 4.97
C GLY A 142 18.46 -9.11 5.24
N GLN A 143 17.84 -9.25 6.41
CA GLN A 143 17.17 -10.48 6.84
C GLN A 143 15.78 -10.23 7.45
N GLU A 144 15.64 -9.17 8.25
CA GLU A 144 14.38 -8.80 8.90
C GLU A 144 14.29 -7.28 9.14
N TYR A 145 13.08 -6.80 9.39
CA TYR A 145 12.85 -5.41 9.82
C TYR A 145 13.09 -5.28 11.33
N LYS A 146 14.02 -4.41 11.72
CA LYS A 146 14.36 -4.13 13.13
C LYS A 146 14.11 -2.68 13.49
N VAL A 147 13.78 -2.43 14.75
CA VAL A 147 13.74 -1.06 15.27
C VAL A 147 15.10 -0.42 15.07
N HIS A 148 15.12 0.69 14.34
CA HIS A 148 16.33 1.43 14.00
C HIS A 148 16.41 2.76 14.74
N ARG A 149 15.29 3.47 14.86
CA ARG A 149 15.16 4.72 15.62
C ARG A 149 13.71 4.92 16.05
N TYR A 150 13.47 5.97 16.82
CA TYR A 150 12.14 6.47 17.12
C TYR A 150 11.96 7.87 16.57
N GLU A 151 10.81 8.15 15.97
CA GLU A 151 10.49 9.47 15.44
C GLU A 151 9.01 9.85 15.56
N TYR A 152 8.76 11.16 15.44
CA TYR A 152 7.44 11.76 15.29
C TYR A 152 7.56 12.94 14.34
N GLU A 153 6.76 12.95 13.27
CA GLU A 153 6.81 13.97 12.21
C GLU A 153 8.24 14.21 11.67
N GLY A 154 8.99 13.11 11.49
CA GLY A 154 10.38 13.14 11.00
C GLY A 154 11.42 13.64 12.00
N LYS A 155 11.05 13.88 13.27
CA LYS A 155 11.97 14.31 14.34
C LYS A 155 12.22 13.19 15.32
N ALA A 156 13.47 13.05 15.79
CA ALA A 156 13.82 12.06 16.79
C ALA A 156 13.03 12.27 18.10
N CYS A 157 12.60 11.17 18.71
CA CYS A 157 11.89 11.16 19.98
C CYS A 157 12.37 9.98 20.85
N SER A 158 11.90 9.91 22.09
CA SER A 158 12.19 8.81 23.01
C SER A 158 10.91 8.34 23.70
N LEU A 159 10.75 7.03 23.83
CA LEU A 159 9.77 6.45 24.75
C LEU A 159 10.21 6.79 26.18
N ARG A 160 9.39 7.57 26.89
CA ARG A 160 9.59 7.86 28.31
C ARG A 160 8.86 6.84 29.17
#